data_AF-L1IKE7-F1
#
_entry.id   AF-L1IKE7-F1
#
_cell.length_a   1.000
_cell.length_b   1.000
_cell.length_c   1.000
_cell.angle_alpha   90.00
_cell.angle_beta   90.00
_cell.angle_gamma   90.00
#
_symmetry.space_group_name_H-M   'P 1'
#
loop_
_entity.id
_entity.type
_entity.pdbx_description
1 polymer ?
#
loop_
_entity_poly.entity_id
_entity_poly.type
_entity_poly.pdbx_seq_one_letter_code
_entity_poly.pdbx_strand_id
1 'polypeptide(L)'
;MLISGIANPAGETEGYNGLHLKDGEIDEIISGRQMIGIPVKIEHKGVGVGTVVSAFKDEQGRLNCILDITDDEIEGAIAQQWVRDNTASELSLGYTVDINQSEPQGRLSAGRKKVLEVSLVRKGARKGCHIYSHPGKHPPGDPGLIKDWREAFGHPF
;
A
#
# COMPACT_ATOMS: atom_id res chain seq x y z
N MET A 1 7.56 6.63 12.49
CA MET A 1 7.92 5.20 12.64
C MET A 1 7.84 4.59 11.27
N LEU A 2 8.94 4.02 10.79
CA LEU A 2 8.99 3.44 9.47
C LEU A 2 8.55 1.98 9.50
N ILE A 3 7.65 1.63 8.59
CA ILE A 3 7.18 0.27 8.37
C ILE A 3 7.18 -0.04 6.89
N SER A 4 7.39 -1.30 6.55
CA SER A 4 7.21 -1.81 5.19
C SER A 4 6.00 -2.72 5.16
N GLY A 5 5.37 -2.87 4.01
CA GLY A 5 4.33 -3.88 3.85
C GLY A 5 3.90 -4.04 2.41
N ILE A 6 3.21 -5.15 2.16
CA ILE A 6 2.62 -5.44 0.86
C ILE A 6 1.24 -4.78 0.83
N ALA A 7 1.07 -3.73 0.02
CA ALA A 7 -0.18 -3.00 -0.10
C ALA A 7 -1.16 -3.68 -1.09
N ASN A 8 -0.64 -4.42 -2.06
CA ASN A 8 -1.42 -5.27 -2.96
C ASN A 8 -0.58 -6.51 -3.31
N PRO A 9 -1.15 -7.72 -3.31
CA PRO A 9 -0.44 -8.90 -3.79
C PRO A 9 -0.25 -8.79 -5.31
N ALA A 10 0.16 -9.88 -5.96
CA ALA A 10 0.33 -9.89 -7.41
C ALA A 10 -0.90 -9.30 -8.12
N GLY A 11 -0.63 -8.49 -9.14
CA GLY A 11 -1.67 -7.94 -9.99
C GLY A 11 -2.47 -9.07 -10.65
N GLU A 12 -3.75 -8.82 -10.87
CA GLU A 12 -4.56 -9.70 -11.70
C GLU A 12 -4.06 -9.64 -13.16
N THR A 13 -4.47 -10.60 -13.99
CA THR A 13 -4.12 -10.61 -15.41
C THR A 13 -4.73 -9.42 -16.17
N GLU A 14 -4.12 -9.03 -17.29
CA GLU A 14 -4.59 -7.87 -18.07
C GLU A 14 -6.05 -7.99 -18.58
N GLY A 15 -6.54 -9.23 -18.77
CA GLY A 15 -7.92 -9.51 -19.14
C GLY A 15 -8.93 -9.40 -18.01
N TYR A 16 -8.50 -9.19 -16.77
CA TYR A 16 -9.37 -9.07 -15.61
C TYR A 16 -10.21 -7.78 -15.68
N ASN A 17 -11.52 -7.85 -15.45
CA ASN A 17 -12.42 -6.69 -15.57
C ASN A 17 -13.08 -6.30 -14.23
N GLY A 18 -12.52 -6.77 -13.12
CA GLY A 18 -13.03 -6.48 -11.77
C GLY A 18 -12.29 -5.34 -11.07
N LEU A 19 -12.52 -5.24 -9.76
CA LEU A 19 -12.09 -4.10 -8.95
C LEU A 19 -10.62 -4.15 -8.53
N HIS A 20 -9.99 -5.34 -8.47
CA HIS A 20 -8.59 -5.46 -8.08
C HIS A 20 -7.63 -4.91 -9.15
N LEU A 21 -6.45 -4.47 -8.71
CA LEU A 21 -5.39 -3.99 -9.58
C LEU A 21 -4.86 -5.12 -10.48
N LYS A 22 -4.68 -4.80 -11.76
CA LYS A 22 -3.93 -5.58 -12.76
C LYS A 22 -2.44 -5.38 -12.60
N ASP A 23 -1.66 -6.27 -13.20
CA ASP A 23 -0.21 -6.17 -13.19
C ASP A 23 0.31 -4.88 -13.86
N GLY A 24 -0.24 -4.51 -15.01
CA GLY A 24 0.06 -3.26 -15.70
C GLY A 24 -0.41 -2.01 -14.94
N GLU A 25 -1.53 -2.08 -14.23
CA GLU A 25 -1.98 -0.97 -13.37
C GLU A 25 -1.00 -0.72 -12.21
N ILE A 26 -0.39 -1.78 -11.66
CA ILE A 26 0.67 -1.63 -10.64
C ILE A 26 1.90 -0.95 -11.26
N ASP A 27 2.31 -1.33 -12.48
CA ASP A 27 3.45 -0.71 -13.17
C ASP A 27 3.21 0.79 -13.44
N GLU A 28 1.99 1.16 -13.83
CA GLU A 28 1.59 2.56 -14.01
C GLU A 28 1.60 3.36 -12.69
N ILE A 29 1.16 2.74 -11.60
CA ILE A 29 1.19 3.34 -10.26
C ILE A 29 2.63 3.62 -9.83
N ILE A 30 3.53 2.66 -10.02
CA ILE A 30 4.95 2.79 -9.65
C ILE A 30 5.68 3.81 -10.53
N SER A 31 5.59 3.65 -11.85
CA SER A 31 6.26 4.55 -12.80
C SER A 31 5.76 5.99 -12.68
N GLY A 32 4.47 6.18 -12.43
CA GLY A 32 3.86 7.48 -12.17
C GLY A 32 4.09 8.05 -10.77
N ARG A 33 4.79 7.30 -9.89
CA ARG A 33 5.02 7.65 -8.47
C ARG A 33 3.73 8.00 -7.71
N GLN A 34 2.61 7.39 -8.09
CA GLN A 34 1.27 7.76 -7.62
C GLN A 34 1.05 7.45 -6.13
N MET A 35 1.89 6.57 -5.56
CA MET A 35 1.84 6.21 -4.15
C MET A 35 2.52 7.24 -3.25
N ILE A 36 3.50 8.00 -3.73
CA ILE A 36 4.33 8.82 -2.84
C ILE A 36 3.51 9.99 -2.29
N GLY A 37 3.50 10.13 -0.97
CA GLY A 37 2.79 11.19 -0.26
C GLY A 37 1.29 10.92 -0.04
N ILE A 38 0.75 9.77 -0.46
CA ILE A 38 -0.63 9.44 -0.12
C ILE A 38 -0.74 9.20 1.40
N PRO A 39 -1.87 9.60 2.01
CA PRO A 39 -2.06 9.46 3.44
C PRO A 39 -2.13 7.99 3.86
N VAL A 40 -1.58 7.71 5.04
CA VAL A 40 -1.77 6.46 5.75
C VAL A 40 -2.88 6.61 6.78
N LYS A 41 -3.81 5.67 6.87
CA LYS A 41 -4.92 5.70 7.84
C LYS A 41 -4.99 4.43 8.68
N ILE A 42 -5.89 4.43 9.67
CA ILE A 42 -6.27 3.23 10.43
C ILE A 42 -7.65 2.81 9.95
N GLU A 43 -7.82 1.55 9.51
CA GLU A 43 -9.13 0.96 9.21
C GLU A 43 -9.99 1.79 8.23
N HIS A 44 -9.36 2.46 7.25
CA HIS A 44 -10.00 3.36 6.29
C HIS A 44 -10.83 4.49 6.92
N LYS A 45 -10.49 4.89 8.15
CA LYS A 45 -11.24 5.85 8.95
C LYS A 45 -10.35 6.96 9.48
N GLY A 46 -11.01 8.07 9.81
CA GLY A 46 -10.40 9.19 10.52
C GLY A 46 -9.38 9.97 9.69
N VAL A 47 -8.46 10.60 10.40
CA VAL A 47 -7.39 11.43 9.86
C VAL A 47 -6.19 10.57 9.42
N GLY A 48 -5.31 11.18 8.62
CA GLY A 48 -4.06 10.53 8.23
C GLY A 48 -3.10 10.44 9.41
N VAL A 49 -2.59 9.25 9.69
CA VAL A 49 -1.61 8.95 10.75
C VAL A 49 -0.16 8.90 10.25
N GLY A 50 0.04 9.19 8.96
CA GLY A 50 1.32 9.07 8.30
C GLY A 50 1.22 9.23 6.80
N THR A 51 2.31 8.91 6.10
CA THR A 51 2.38 9.00 4.64
C THR A 51 3.18 7.85 4.04
N VAL A 52 2.90 7.52 2.78
CA VAL A 52 3.76 6.63 2.00
C VAL A 52 4.99 7.40 1.54
N VAL A 53 6.18 6.92 1.92
CA VAL A 53 7.47 7.55 1.56
C VAL A 53 8.18 6.85 0.41
N SER A 54 7.84 5.58 0.14
CA SER A 54 8.35 4.81 -1.00
C SER A 54 7.35 3.74 -1.42
N ALA A 55 7.36 3.37 -2.69
CA ALA A 55 6.61 2.23 -3.21
C ALA A 55 7.36 1.58 -4.36
N PHE A 56 7.26 0.25 -4.47
CA PHE A 56 7.91 -0.52 -5.53
C PHE A 56 7.14 -1.82 -5.81
N LYS A 57 7.30 -2.36 -7.02
CA LYS A 57 6.85 -3.70 -7.38
C LYS A 57 8.01 -4.66 -7.17
N ASP A 58 7.78 -5.78 -6.50
CA ASP A 58 8.81 -6.82 -6.33
C ASP A 58 8.79 -7.85 -7.47
N GLU A 59 9.74 -8.79 -7.45
CA GLU A 59 9.87 -9.87 -8.44
C GLU A 59 8.63 -10.79 -8.50
N GLN A 60 7.79 -10.79 -7.47
CA GLN A 60 6.54 -11.55 -7.40
C GLN A 60 5.33 -10.75 -7.91
N GLY A 61 5.56 -9.55 -8.44
CA GLY A 61 4.52 -8.66 -8.96
C GLY A 61 3.70 -7.95 -7.88
N ARG A 62 4.15 -7.98 -6.61
CA ARG A 62 3.41 -7.38 -5.49
C ARG A 62 3.79 -5.92 -5.32
N LEU A 63 2.80 -5.09 -5.00
CA LEU A 63 3.00 -3.68 -4.67
C LEU A 63 3.39 -3.55 -3.20
N ASN A 64 4.64 -3.19 -2.96
CA ASN A 64 5.20 -2.94 -1.64
C ASN A 64 5.22 -1.43 -1.36
N CYS A 65 5.03 -1.05 -0.10
CA CYS A 65 5.07 0.34 0.36
C CYS A 65 5.94 0.45 1.61
N ILE A 66 6.69 1.55 1.69
CA ILE A 66 7.33 2.01 2.91
C ILE A 66 6.51 3.21 3.41
N LEU A 67 6.08 3.13 4.67
CA LEU A 67 5.21 4.10 5.32
C LEU A 67 5.96 4.75 6.47
N ASP A 68 5.80 6.07 6.63
CA ASP A 68 6.20 6.77 7.84
C ASP A 68 4.96 7.17 8.64
N ILE A 69 4.81 6.54 9.81
CA ILE A 69 3.73 6.80 10.75
C ILE A 69 4.20 7.81 11.79
N THR A 70 3.64 9.01 11.82
CA THR A 70 4.00 10.06 12.79
C THR A 70 3.46 9.73 14.17
N ASP A 71 4.10 10.20 15.24
CA ASP A 71 3.59 10.16 16.64
C ASP A 71 3.27 11.55 17.19
N ASP A 72 3.23 12.56 16.33
CA ASP A 72 2.89 13.95 16.70
C ASP A 72 1.45 14.06 17.23
N GLU A 73 0.56 13.17 16.78
CA GLU A 73 -0.84 13.08 17.18
C GLU A 73 -1.16 11.75 17.87
N ILE A 74 -2.22 11.73 18.68
CA ILE A 74 -2.65 10.58 19.47
C ILE A 74 -2.94 9.38 18.56
N GLU A 75 -3.63 9.60 17.44
CA GLU A 75 -3.97 8.59 16.45
C GLU A 75 -2.71 7.95 15.85
N GLY A 76 -1.67 8.75 15.62
CA GLY A 76 -0.35 8.30 15.18
C GLY A 76 0.32 7.38 16.19
N ALA A 77 0.35 7.78 17.47
CA ALA A 77 0.88 6.95 18.54
C ALA A 77 0.11 5.61 18.70
N ILE A 78 -1.22 5.65 18.58
CA ILE A 78 -2.08 4.45 18.61
C ILE A 78 -1.77 3.54 17.41
N ALA A 79 -1.66 4.10 16.20
CA ALA A 79 -1.29 3.36 15.00
C ALA A 79 0.05 2.63 15.18
N GLN A 80 1.05 3.33 15.71
CA GLN A 80 2.36 2.74 15.97
C GLN A 80 2.26 1.57 16.94
N GLN A 81 1.49 1.72 18.03
CA GLN A 81 1.30 0.67 19.01
C GLN A 81 0.56 -0.54 18.41
N TRP A 82 -0.46 -0.31 17.58
CA TRP A 82 -1.21 -1.40 16.93
C TRP A 82 -0.33 -2.24 16.01
N VAL A 83 0.63 -1.62 15.31
CA VAL A 83 1.58 -2.36 14.49
C VAL A 83 2.58 -3.13 15.37
N ARG A 84 3.09 -2.52 16.45
CA ARG A 84 4.01 -3.19 17.39
C ARG A 84 3.38 -4.41 18.07
N ASP A 85 2.12 -4.28 18.47
CA ASP A 85 1.36 -5.35 19.13
C ASP A 85 0.77 -6.36 18.13
N ASN A 86 1.08 -6.22 16.84
CA ASN A 86 0.55 -7.05 15.76
C ASN A 86 -1.00 -7.06 15.69
N THR A 87 -1.64 -6.01 16.21
CA THR A 87 -3.09 -5.79 16.07
C THR A 87 -3.43 -5.36 14.65
N ALA A 88 -2.72 -4.36 14.11
CA ALA A 88 -2.77 -4.02 12.70
C ALA A 88 -1.59 -4.71 12.01
N SER A 89 -1.87 -5.83 11.36
CA SER A 89 -0.87 -6.73 10.78
C SER A 89 -0.87 -6.75 9.25
N GLU A 90 -1.84 -6.07 8.63
CA GLU A 90 -1.99 -6.01 7.17
C GLU A 90 -2.20 -4.58 6.67
N LEU A 91 -1.85 -4.35 5.40
CA LEU A 91 -2.17 -3.15 4.65
C LEU A 91 -3.43 -3.37 3.81
N SER A 92 -4.14 -2.27 3.54
CA SER A 92 -5.27 -2.26 2.62
C SER A 92 -5.26 -0.96 1.81
N LEU A 93 -5.44 -1.06 0.50
CA LEU A 93 -5.51 0.12 -0.38
C LEU A 93 -6.93 0.66 -0.45
N GLY A 94 -7.06 1.97 -0.23
CA GLY A 94 -8.26 2.72 -0.61
C GLY A 94 -8.07 3.34 -1.97
N TYR A 95 -8.94 3.04 -2.93
CA TYR A 95 -8.94 3.64 -4.26
C TYR A 95 -10.34 3.80 -4.82
N THR A 96 -10.50 4.75 -5.73
CA THR A 96 -11.71 4.90 -6.55
C THR A 96 -11.56 4.11 -7.83
N VAL A 97 -12.67 3.56 -8.33
CA VAL A 97 -12.76 2.84 -9.59
C VAL A 97 -13.84 3.49 -10.44
N ASP A 98 -13.50 3.91 -11.65
CA ASP A 98 -14.49 4.35 -12.63
C ASP A 98 -15.24 3.11 -13.16
N ILE A 99 -16.56 3.17 -13.31
CA ILE A 99 -17.34 2.06 -13.88
C ILE A 99 -17.86 2.51 -15.24
N ASN A 100 -17.44 1.79 -16.29
CA ASN A 100 -17.89 2.01 -17.65
C ASN A 100 -18.97 0.98 -18.03
N GLN A 101 -19.98 1.42 -18.76
CA GLN A 101 -21.01 0.55 -19.32
C GLN A 101 -20.91 0.60 -20.84
N SER A 102 -20.59 -0.51 -21.48
CA SER A 102 -20.63 -0.61 -22.94
C SER A 102 -22.00 -1.13 -23.40
N GLU A 103 -22.78 -0.25 -24.05
CA GLU A 103 -23.93 -0.50 -24.96
C GLU A 103 -25.10 -1.40 -24.44
N PRO A 104 -26.28 -1.47 -25.11
CA PRO A 104 -27.60 -1.66 -24.47
C PRO A 104 -27.81 -2.95 -23.67
N GLN A 105 -26.94 -3.95 -23.81
CA GLN A 105 -27.01 -5.26 -23.15
C GLN A 105 -26.05 -5.38 -21.95
N GLY A 106 -25.32 -4.30 -21.62
CA GLY A 106 -24.90 -3.93 -20.27
C GLY A 106 -23.91 -4.87 -19.57
N ARG A 107 -22.65 -4.91 -20.01
CA ARG A 107 -21.55 -5.36 -19.14
C ARG A 107 -20.87 -4.15 -18.52
N LEU A 108 -20.92 -4.08 -17.18
CA LEU A 108 -20.11 -3.13 -16.42
C LEU A 108 -18.65 -3.59 -16.47
N SER A 109 -17.75 -2.67 -16.80
CA SER A 109 -16.31 -2.89 -16.74
C SER A 109 -15.66 -1.90 -15.78
N ALA A 110 -14.73 -2.38 -14.96
CA ALA A 110 -13.87 -1.52 -14.18
C ALA A 110 -12.94 -0.74 -15.12
N GLY A 111 -13.04 0.58 -15.07
CA GLY A 111 -12.18 1.53 -15.74
C GLY A 111 -11.01 1.93 -14.86
N ARG A 112 -10.62 3.21 -14.92
CA ARG A 112 -9.44 3.73 -14.25
C ARG A 112 -9.55 3.58 -12.73
N LYS A 113 -8.44 3.17 -12.10
CA LYS A 113 -8.31 3.08 -10.64
C LYS A 113 -7.36 4.16 -10.15
N LYS A 114 -7.76 4.89 -9.11
CA LYS A 114 -6.94 5.95 -8.50
C LYS A 114 -6.77 5.70 -7.02
N VAL A 115 -5.53 5.50 -6.59
CA VAL A 115 -5.19 5.31 -5.17
C VAL A 115 -5.41 6.61 -4.39
N LEU A 116 -6.06 6.49 -3.24
CA LEU A 116 -6.38 7.60 -2.33
C LEU A 116 -5.63 7.49 -1.02
N GLU A 117 -5.38 6.28 -0.53
CA GLU A 117 -4.75 6.02 0.76
C GLU A 117 -4.21 4.59 0.88
N VAL A 118 -3.36 4.39 1.87
CA VAL A 118 -3.00 3.07 2.42
C VAL A 118 -3.51 3.02 3.86
N SER A 119 -4.20 1.96 4.25
CA SER A 119 -4.67 1.78 5.62
C SER A 119 -3.94 0.65 6.34
N LEU A 120 -3.58 0.89 7.59
CA LEU A 120 -3.22 -0.12 8.58
C LEU A 120 -4.50 -0.80 9.04
N VAL A 121 -4.59 -2.11 8.85
CA VAL A 121 -5.80 -2.88 9.15
C VAL A 121 -5.47 -4.17 9.87
N ARG A 122 -6.45 -4.67 10.64
CA ARG A 122 -6.37 -6.02 11.24
C ARG A 122 -6.39 -7.11 10.19
N LYS A 123 -7.09 -6.86 9.07
CA LYS A 123 -7.23 -7.78 7.95
C LYS A 123 -7.48 -7.01 6.66
N GLY A 124 -6.61 -7.21 5.68
CA GLY A 124 -6.67 -6.63 4.35
C GLY A 124 -7.81 -7.20 3.52
N ALA A 125 -8.22 -6.42 2.51
CA ALA A 125 -9.20 -6.86 1.53
C ALA A 125 -8.71 -8.06 0.69
N ARG A 126 -7.39 -8.18 0.49
CA ARG A 126 -6.73 -9.29 -0.21
C ARG A 126 -5.75 -9.98 0.72
N LYS A 127 -5.60 -11.30 0.58
CA LYS A 127 -4.63 -12.09 1.35
C LYS A 127 -3.19 -11.71 0.98
N GLY A 128 -2.27 -11.84 1.94
CA GLY A 128 -0.84 -11.65 1.72
C GLY A 128 -0.37 -10.20 1.78
N CYS A 129 -1.20 -9.28 2.30
CA CYS A 129 -0.88 -7.86 2.43
C CYS A 129 -0.18 -7.55 3.76
N HIS A 130 0.81 -8.34 4.17
CA HIS A 130 1.36 -8.25 5.53
C HIS A 130 2.25 -7.01 5.74
N ILE A 131 2.22 -6.49 6.97
CA ILE A 131 3.14 -5.46 7.46
C ILE A 131 4.38 -6.13 8.04
N TYR A 132 5.53 -5.57 7.72
CA TYR A 132 6.82 -5.89 8.29
C TYR A 132 7.36 -4.64 8.98
N SER A 133 7.60 -4.71 10.30
CA SER A 133 8.16 -3.59 11.06
C SER A 133 9.65 -3.79 11.29
N HIS A 134 10.44 -2.71 11.15
CA HIS A 134 11.84 -2.66 11.55
C HIS A 134 11.95 -1.72 12.77
N PRO A 135 12.64 -2.10 13.86
CA PRO A 135 12.73 -1.26 15.06
C PRO A 135 13.64 -0.02 14.89
N GLY A 136 14.39 0.09 13.78
CA GLY A 136 15.25 1.23 13.49
C GLY A 136 14.49 2.49 13.05
N LYS A 137 14.98 3.66 13.48
CA LYS A 137 14.54 4.96 12.96
C LYS A 137 15.45 5.34 11.78
N HIS A 138 14.90 5.46 10.58
CA HIS A 138 15.56 6.21 9.51
C HIS A 138 14.88 7.56 9.33
N PRO A 139 15.63 8.62 8.97
CA PRO A 139 15.04 9.85 8.48
C PRO A 139 14.21 9.58 7.20
N PRO A 140 13.11 10.31 6.98
CA PRO A 140 12.38 10.26 5.71
C PRO A 140 13.32 10.54 4.52
N GLY A 141 13.32 9.64 3.53
CA GLY A 141 14.14 9.80 2.32
C GLY A 141 15.59 9.33 2.41
N ASP A 142 15.99 8.67 3.50
CA ASP A 142 17.31 8.04 3.62
C ASP A 142 17.53 6.97 2.53
N PRO A 143 18.52 7.10 1.63
CA PRO A 143 18.84 6.07 0.63
C PRO A 143 19.27 4.74 1.23
N GLY A 144 19.83 4.76 2.45
CA GLY A 144 20.18 3.58 3.23
C GLY A 144 18.97 2.77 3.67
N LEU A 145 17.80 3.40 3.81
CA LEU A 145 16.54 2.73 4.14
C LEU A 145 16.23 1.63 3.13
N ILE A 146 16.18 1.97 1.83
CA ILE A 146 15.87 0.99 0.79
C ILE A 146 16.89 -0.14 0.84
N LYS A 147 18.19 0.18 1.00
CA LYS A 147 19.29 -0.78 1.12
C LYS A 147 19.06 -1.76 2.29
N ASP A 148 18.78 -1.26 3.47
CA ASP A 148 18.58 -2.05 4.68
C ASP A 148 17.32 -2.92 4.59
N TRP A 149 16.26 -2.44 3.94
CA TRP A 149 15.11 -3.27 3.59
C TRP A 149 15.43 -4.30 2.50
N ARG A 150 16.39 -4.06 1.57
CA ARG A 150 16.85 -5.12 0.65
C ARG A 150 17.53 -6.26 1.42
N GLU A 151 18.39 -5.89 2.36
CA GLU A 151 19.19 -6.82 3.15
C GLU A 151 18.33 -7.60 4.15
N ALA A 152 17.37 -6.94 4.81
CA ALA A 152 16.48 -7.56 5.78
C ALA A 152 15.46 -8.53 5.16
N PHE A 153 15.10 -8.36 3.88
CA PHE A 153 14.06 -9.16 3.21
C PHE A 153 14.57 -10.04 2.06
N GLY A 154 15.87 -10.04 1.77
CA GLY A 154 16.54 -11.08 0.99
C GLY A 154 16.24 -11.13 -0.52
N HIS A 155 15.77 -10.03 -1.13
CA HIS A 155 15.46 -10.00 -2.56
C HIS A 155 16.26 -8.92 -3.32
N PRO A 156 16.86 -9.24 -4.49
CA PRO A 156 17.38 -8.24 -5.41
C PRO A 156 16.24 -7.47 -6.10
N PHE A 157 16.55 -6.29 -6.62
CA PHE A 157 15.63 -5.38 -7.33
C PHE A 157 15.88 -5.46 -8.82
#